data_AF-A0AAP2DG40-F1
#
_entry.id   AF-A0AAP2DG40-F1
#
_cell.length_a   1.000
_cell.length_b   1.000
_cell.length_c   1.000
_cell.angle_alpha   90.00
_cell.angle_beta   90.00
_cell.angle_gamma   90.00
#
_symmetry.space_group_name_H-M   'P 1'
#
loop_
_entity.id
_entity.type
_entity.pdbx_description
1 polymer ?
#
loop_
_entity_poly.entity_id
_entity_poly.type
_entity_poly.pdbx_seq_one_letter_code
_entity_poly.pdbx_strand_id
1 'polypeptide(L)' 'VKAIHEGIVPPTINTQNIDPGMPQGLNIILGKSVKANVNVAMSNTFGFGGHNATAVFRKVD' A
#
# COMPACT_ATOMS: atom_id res chain seq x y z
N VAL A 1 -10.31 5.13 -5.38
CA VAL A 1 -8.97 4.49 -5.27
C VAL A 1 -8.86 3.40 -6.32
N LYS A 2 -7.84 3.44 -7.19
CA LYS A 2 -7.69 2.50 -8.32
C LYS A 2 -7.50 1.06 -7.90
N ALA A 3 -6.70 0.81 -6.85
CA ALA A 3 -6.53 -0.54 -6.30
C ALA A 3 -7.85 -1.19 -5.82
N ILE A 4 -8.75 -0.40 -5.22
CA ILE A 4 -10.10 -0.86 -4.84
C ILE A 4 -10.94 -1.20 -6.08
N HIS A 5 -10.93 -0.33 -7.09
CA HIS A 5 -11.78 -0.47 -8.28
C HIS A 5 -11.34 -1.63 -9.20
N GLU A 6 -10.03 -1.75 -9.43
CA GLU A 6 -9.45 -2.72 -10.37
C GLU A 6 -9.08 -4.04 -9.70
N GLY A 7 -9.03 -4.10 -8.36
CA GLY A 7 -8.64 -5.29 -7.61
C GLY A 7 -7.17 -5.68 -7.81
N ILE A 8 -6.32 -4.69 -8.09
CA ILE A 8 -4.89 -4.87 -8.32
C ILE A 8 -4.10 -4.05 -7.29
N VAL A 9 -3.22 -4.72 -6.56
CA VAL A 9 -2.22 -4.09 -5.70
C VAL A 9 -0.92 -3.95 -6.51
N PRO A 10 -0.45 -2.72 -6.78
CA PRO A 10 0.76 -2.50 -7.55
C PRO A 10 2.02 -2.89 -6.74
N PRO A 11 3.12 -3.25 -7.42
CA PRO A 11 4.37 -3.57 -6.76
C PRO A 11 5.17 -2.31 -6.38
N THR A 12 6.02 -2.45 -5.37
CA THR A 12 7.17 -1.59 -5.12
C THR A 12 8.31 -2.02 -6.05
N ILE A 13 8.41 -1.39 -7.22
CA ILE A 13 9.14 -1.91 -8.40
C ILE A 13 10.67 -2.03 -8.24
N ASN A 14 11.31 -1.16 -7.47
CA ASN A 14 12.78 -1.07 -7.41
C ASN A 14 13.37 -1.73 -6.16
N THR A 15 12.56 -2.42 -5.36
CA THR A 15 13.00 -3.05 -4.12
C THR A 15 13.25 -4.54 -4.36
N GLN A 16 14.50 -4.97 -4.18
CA GLN A 16 14.93 -6.37 -4.35
C GLN A 16 15.21 -7.06 -3.02
N ASN A 17 15.79 -6.33 -2.07
CA ASN A 17 16.10 -6.82 -0.72
C ASN A 17 15.39 -5.92 0.29
N ILE A 18 14.62 -6.54 1.19
CA ILE A 18 13.98 -5.86 2.31
C ILE A 18 15.03 -5.63 3.41
N ASP A 19 15.01 -4.44 4.01
CA ASP A 19 15.91 -4.10 5.12
C ASP A 19 15.68 -5.04 6.32
N PRO A 20 16.73 -5.65 6.91
CA PRO A 20 16.61 -6.49 8.11
C PRO A 20 15.96 -5.79 9.33
N GLY A 21 16.05 -4.47 9.41
CA GLY A 21 15.43 -3.66 10.46
C GLY A 21 13.94 -3.37 10.22
N MET A 22 13.39 -3.76 9.08
CA MET A 22 11.96 -3.64 8.82
C MET A 22 11.15 -4.55 9.77
N PRO A 23 10.00 -4.08 10.29
CA PRO A 23 9.11 -4.93 11.06
C PRO A 23 8.76 -6.23 10.34
N GLN A 24 8.94 -7.35 11.03
CA GLN A 24 8.61 -8.66 10.46
C GLN A 24 7.09 -8.82 10.30
N GLY A 25 6.69 -9.60 9.29
CA GLY A 25 5.28 -9.92 9.03
C GLY A 25 4.54 -8.93 8.11
N LEU A 26 5.19 -7.85 7.66
CA LEU A 26 4.62 -6.97 6.63
C LEU A 26 4.68 -7.63 5.26
N ASN A 27 3.52 -7.71 4.58
CA ASN A 27 3.44 -8.22 3.22
C ASN A 27 3.69 -7.09 2.21
N ILE A 28 4.95 -6.85 1.88
CA ILE A 28 5.33 -5.88 0.84
C ILE A 28 5.32 -6.55 -0.52
N ILE A 29 4.55 -6.00 -1.46
CA ILE A 29 4.42 -6.52 -2.80
C ILE A 29 5.60 -6.05 -3.66
N LEU A 30 6.54 -6.94 -3.98
CA LEU A 30 7.75 -6.63 -4.75
C LEU A 30 7.66 -7.12 -6.19
N GLY A 31 8.19 -6.34 -7.14
CA GLY A 31 8.44 -6.72 -8.54
C GLY A 31 7.20 -6.95 -9.42
N LYS A 32 6.19 -7.70 -8.96
CA LYS A 32 4.97 -8.03 -9.71
C LYS A 32 3.73 -7.64 -8.93
N SER A 33 2.73 -7.11 -9.64
CA SER A 33 1.43 -6.80 -9.03
C SER A 33 0.71 -8.06 -8.57
N VAL A 34 -0.18 -7.89 -7.59
CA VAL A 34 -1.02 -8.97 -7.06
C VAL A 34 -2.48 -8.63 -7.24
N LYS A 35 -3.29 -9.59 -7.67
CA LYS A 35 -4.75 -9.47 -7.65
C LYS A 35 -5.25 -9.72 -6.24
N ALA A 36 -6.04 -8.79 -5.72
CA ALA A 36 -6.66 -8.92 -4.40
C ALA A 36 -8.03 -8.24 -4.42
N ASN A 37 -9.01 -8.83 -3.71
CA ASN A 37 -10.28 -8.16 -3.47
C ASN A 37 -10.09 -7.08 -2.39
N VAL A 38 -9.85 -5.84 -2.81
CA VAL A 38 -9.57 -4.72 -1.90
C VAL A 38 -10.88 -3.99 -1.58
N ASN A 39 -11.48 -4.31 -0.43
CA ASN A 39 -12.72 -3.66 0.02
C ASN A 39 -12.47 -2.32 0.73
N VAL A 40 -11.33 -2.18 1.39
CA VAL A 40 -10.92 -0.99 2.13
C VAL A 40 -9.44 -0.73 1.86
N ALA A 41 -9.07 0.52 1.64
CA ALA A 41 -7.67 0.92 1.49
C ALA A 41 -7.37 2.15 2.35
N MET A 42 -6.17 2.18 2.91
CA MET A 42 -5.62 3.30 3.68
C MET A 42 -4.47 3.93 2.89
N SER A 43 -4.43 5.25 2.86
CA SER A 43 -3.31 6.03 2.32
C SER A 43 -2.79 6.96 3.40
N ASN A 44 -1.58 6.68 3.88
CA ASN A 44 -0.88 7.51 4.85
C ASN A 44 0.03 8.49 4.13
N THR A 45 0.17 9.70 4.68
CA THR A 45 1.05 10.74 4.16
C THR A 45 1.75 11.44 5.31
N PHE A 46 3.06 11.59 5.17
CA PHE A 46 3.94 12.24 6.15
C PHE A 46 4.67 13.38 5.44
N GLY A 47 4.53 14.60 5.97
CA GLY A 47 5.06 15.83 5.39
C GLY A 47 5.97 16.60 6.35
N PHE A 48 6.73 17.56 5.81
CA PHE A 48 7.62 18.41 6.59
C PHE A 48 6.90 19.14 7.73
N GLY A 49 7.62 19.40 8.83
CA GLY A 49 7.03 20.02 10.02
C GLY A 49 6.14 19.09 10.83
N GLY A 50 6.20 17.77 10.60
CA GLY A 50 5.46 16.77 11.37
C GLY A 50 4.00 16.57 10.93
N HIS A 51 3.67 16.94 9.69
CA HIS A 51 2.32 16.74 9.15
C HIS A 51 2.06 15.25 8.92
N ASN A 52 1.10 14.70 9.66
CA ASN A 52 0.65 13.32 9.51
C ASN A 52 -0.82 13.32 9.11
N ALA A 53 -1.14 12.72 7.97
CA ALA A 53 -2.51 12.59 7.49
C ALA A 53 -2.79 11.18 7.00
N THR A 54 -4.01 10.70 7.25
CA THR A 54 -4.49 9.40 6.80
C THR A 54 -5.84 9.56 6.13
N ALA A 55 -5.97 9.02 4.93
CA ALA A 55 -7.24 8.88 4.24
C ALA A 55 -7.62 7.40 4.14
N VAL A 56 -8.86 7.08 4.52
CA VAL A 56 -9.40 5.72 4.44
C VAL A 56 -10.57 5.71 3.47
N PHE A 57 -10.51 4.79 2.50
CA PHE A 57 -11.50 4.63 1.46
C PHE A 57 -12.08 3.23 1.53
N ARG A 58 -13.39 3.12 1.34
CA ARG A 58 -14.06 1.84 1.14
C ARG A 58 -14.58 1.72 -0.29
N LYS A 59 -14.72 0.50 -0.77
CA LYS A 59 -15.50 0.20 -1.96
C LYS A 59 -16.94 0.68 -1.74
N VAL A 60 -17.48 1.32 -2.76
CA VAL A 60 -18.89 1.74 -2.83
C VAL A 60 -19.47 1.03 -4.04
N ASP A 61 -20.68 0.52 -3.87
CA ASP A 61 -21.41 -0.21 -4.90
C ASP A 61 -21.82 0.70 -6.06
#